data_AF-A0A1C4RQN6-F1
#
_entry.id   AF-A0A1C4RQN6-F1
#
_cell.length_a   1.000
_cell.length_b   1.000
_cell.length_c   1.000
_cell.angle_alpha   90.00
_cell.angle_beta   90.00
_cell.angle_gamma   90.00
#
_symmetry.space_group_name_H-M   'P 1'
#
loop_
_entity.id
_entity.type
_entity.pdbx_description
1 polymer ?
#
loop_
_entity_poly.entity_id
_entity_poly.type
_entity_poly.pdbx_seq_one_letter_code
_entity_poly.pdbx_strand_id
1 'polypeptide(L)'
;MTTAALEPRAGRRCHNTLNSLHSTLFFSPDLATEMGALGITDPRAVNFATRAAAMGRVGPGTVTAAFYNYRYELVARHVPAVWDTAAPDAVLAARARAADATLRRLLGADAVAAPETAEAASLALRA
;
A
#
# COMPACT_ATOMS: atom_id res chain seq x y z
N MET A 1 -23.16 -17.77 2.06
CA MET A 1 -22.94 -16.67 1.11
C MET A 1 -24.23 -15.87 1.03
N THR A 2 -24.22 -14.64 1.51
CA THR A 2 -25.43 -13.81 1.55
C THR A 2 -25.79 -13.38 0.13
N THR A 3 -26.91 -13.88 -0.38
CA THR A 3 -27.44 -13.64 -1.74
C THR A 3 -28.06 -12.24 -1.91
N ALA A 4 -27.88 -11.35 -0.94
CA ALA A 4 -28.44 -10.00 -1.00
C ALA A 4 -27.69 -9.16 -2.03
N ALA A 5 -28.44 -8.59 -2.97
CA ALA A 5 -27.87 -7.63 -3.92
C ALA A 5 -27.30 -6.42 -3.16
N LEU A 6 -26.04 -6.08 -3.44
CA LEU A 6 -25.41 -4.88 -2.87
C LEU A 6 -26.13 -3.62 -3.38
N GLU A 7 -26.21 -2.59 -2.54
CA GLU A 7 -26.77 -1.29 -2.92
C GLU A 7 -26.04 -0.73 -4.16
N PRO A 8 -26.76 -0.12 -5.12
CA PRO A 8 -26.14 0.52 -6.27
C PRO A 8 -25.17 1.62 -5.80
N ARG A 9 -23.85 1.33 -5.85
CA ARG A 9 -22.69 2.14 -5.40
C ARG A 9 -22.04 1.72 -4.07
N ALA A 10 -22.41 0.59 -3.46
CA ALA A 10 -21.75 0.06 -2.27
C ALA A 10 -20.21 0.08 -2.39
N GLY A 11 -19.66 -0.38 -3.53
CA GLY A 11 -18.20 -0.36 -3.78
C GLY A 11 -17.57 1.04 -3.76
N ARG A 12 -18.26 2.06 -4.30
CA ARG A 12 -17.76 3.45 -4.30
C ARG A 12 -17.80 4.06 -2.90
N ARG A 13 -18.84 3.74 -2.11
CA ARG A 13 -18.94 4.20 -0.71
C ARG A 13 -17.81 3.60 0.12
N CYS A 14 -17.62 2.28 0.07
CA CYS A 14 -16.53 1.61 0.77
C CYS A 14 -15.16 2.14 0.34
N HIS A 15 -14.95 2.32 -0.97
CA HIS A 15 -13.70 2.90 -1.48
C HIS A 15 -13.44 4.29 -0.89
N ASN A 16 -14.41 5.20 -0.91
CA ASN A 16 -14.22 6.55 -0.41
C ASN A 16 -13.84 6.57 1.08
N THR A 17 -14.46 5.73 1.90
CA THR A 17 -14.14 5.60 3.34
C THR A 17 -12.72 5.06 3.54
N LEU A 18 -12.34 3.99 2.84
CA LEU A 18 -11.02 3.37 2.99
C LEU A 18 -9.90 4.18 2.34
N ASN A 19 -10.22 5.00 1.34
CA ASN A 19 -9.24 5.76 0.60
C ASN A 19 -8.50 6.77 1.49
N SER A 20 -9.15 7.34 2.52
CA SER A 20 -8.48 8.23 3.46
C SER A 20 -7.36 7.53 4.23
N LEU A 21 -7.51 6.24 4.54
CA LEU A 21 -6.44 5.46 5.18
C LEU A 21 -5.39 5.02 4.15
N HIS A 22 -5.84 4.53 2.99
CA HIS A 22 -4.96 4.03 1.93
C HIS A 22 -4.07 5.12 1.32
N SER A 23 -4.66 6.27 0.94
CA SER A 23 -3.96 7.35 0.26
C SER A 23 -2.92 8.02 1.17
N THR A 24 -3.20 8.13 2.47
CA THR A 24 -2.31 8.78 3.44
C THR A 24 -0.91 8.17 3.44
N LEU A 25 -0.80 6.85 3.27
CA LEU A 25 0.50 6.17 3.25
C LEU A 25 1.41 6.68 2.13
N PHE A 26 0.88 6.93 0.93
CA PHE A 26 1.69 7.36 -0.23
C PHE A 26 2.27 8.76 -0.08
N PHE A 27 1.71 9.57 0.82
CA PHE A 27 2.19 10.92 1.12
C PHE A 27 2.88 11.01 2.48
N SER A 28 3.07 9.88 3.15
CA SER A 28 3.68 9.85 4.46
C SER A 28 5.21 9.97 4.37
N PRO A 29 5.86 10.80 5.22
CA PRO A 29 7.32 10.79 5.35
C PRO A 29 7.85 9.44 5.87
N ASP A 30 7.02 8.68 6.57
CA ASP A 30 7.38 7.37 7.11
C ASP A 30 7.59 6.35 5.98
N LEU A 31 6.83 6.46 4.88
CA LEU A 31 7.02 5.61 3.70
C LEU A 31 8.36 5.89 3.01
N ALA A 32 8.72 7.17 2.86
CA ALA A 32 10.00 7.55 2.28
C ALA A 32 11.17 7.06 3.15
N THR A 33 11.03 7.12 4.48
CA THR A 33 12.02 6.62 5.44
C THR A 33 12.23 5.12 5.30
N GLU A 34 11.15 4.33 5.35
CA GLU A 34 11.21 2.87 5.26
C GLU A 34 11.70 2.36 3.90
N MET A 35 11.30 3.01 2.81
CA MET A 35 11.78 2.66 1.47
C MET A 35 13.22 3.10 1.24
N GLY A 36 13.62 4.23 1.80
CA GLY A 36 15.00 4.72 1.79
C GLY A 36 15.95 3.76 2.50
N ALA A 37 15.51 3.14 3.60
CA ALA A 37 16.28 2.09 4.29
C ALA A 37 16.51 0.83 3.43
N LEU A 38 15.67 0.59 2.42
CA LEU A 38 15.87 -0.46 1.41
C LEU A 38 16.71 0.01 0.21
N GLY A 39 17.09 1.29 0.14
CA GLY A 39 17.80 1.88 -1.01
C GLY A 39 16.90 2.38 -2.13
N ILE A 40 15.57 2.43 -1.92
CA ILE A 40 14.61 2.94 -2.91
C ILE A 40 14.24 4.38 -2.55
N THR A 41 14.91 5.35 -3.17
CA THR A 41 14.79 6.78 -2.81
C THR A 41 14.07 7.63 -3.86
N ASP A 42 14.01 7.20 -5.13
CA ASP A 42 13.27 7.91 -6.16
C ASP A 42 11.75 7.81 -5.91
N PRO A 43 11.00 8.92 -5.86
CA PRO A 43 9.57 8.89 -5.54
C PRO A 43 8.72 8.03 -6.47
N ARG A 44 9.08 7.93 -7.76
CA ARG A 44 8.37 7.07 -8.72
C ARG A 44 8.71 5.61 -8.47
N ALA A 45 9.98 5.30 -8.21
CA ALA A 45 10.42 3.96 -7.81
C ALA A 45 9.71 3.50 -6.53
N VAL A 46 9.60 4.36 -5.51
CA VAL A 46 8.83 4.10 -4.28
C VAL A 46 7.37 3.80 -4.60
N ASN A 47 6.73 4.60 -5.47
CA ASN A 47 5.33 4.38 -5.85
C ASN A 47 5.14 3.01 -6.53
N PHE A 48 5.99 2.67 -7.51
CA PHE A 48 5.92 1.39 -8.20
C PHE A 48 6.21 0.22 -7.28
N ALA A 49 7.27 0.28 -6.46
CA ALA A 49 7.62 -0.75 -5.50
C ALA A 49 6.45 -1.05 -4.55
N THR A 50 5.94 -0.01 -3.89
CA THR A 50 4.90 -0.10 -2.85
C THR A 50 3.60 -0.73 -3.38
N ARG A 51 3.25 -0.43 -4.64
CA ARG A 51 2.02 -0.94 -5.27
C ARG A 51 2.21 -2.31 -5.90
N ALA A 52 3.36 -2.58 -6.50
CA ALA A 52 3.59 -3.79 -7.28
C ALA A 52 4.08 -4.98 -6.46
N ALA A 53 4.66 -4.76 -5.27
CA ALA A 53 5.28 -5.82 -4.48
C ALA A 53 4.35 -7.00 -4.16
N ALA A 54 3.05 -6.75 -3.97
CA ALA A 54 2.07 -7.83 -3.74
C ALA A 54 1.87 -8.77 -4.94
N MET A 55 2.28 -8.36 -6.14
CA MET A 55 2.29 -9.21 -7.34
C MET A 55 3.57 -10.05 -7.45
N GLY A 56 4.54 -9.89 -6.54
CA GLY A 56 5.87 -10.53 -6.61
C GLY A 56 6.86 -9.78 -7.52
N ARG A 57 7.92 -10.48 -7.95
CA ARG A 57 8.98 -9.92 -8.84
C ARG A 57 8.52 -9.85 -10.30
N VAL A 58 7.40 -9.18 -10.56
CA VAL A 58 6.85 -9.05 -11.91
C VAL A 58 7.57 -7.98 -12.73
N GLY A 59 7.65 -8.20 -14.04
CA GLY A 59 8.28 -7.28 -14.98
C GLY A 59 7.41 -6.06 -15.32
N PRO A 60 7.98 -5.10 -16.09
CA PRO A 60 7.30 -3.84 -16.41
C PRO A 60 6.02 -4.01 -17.24
N GLY A 61 5.90 -5.08 -18.04
CA GLY A 61 4.68 -5.38 -18.80
C GLY A 61 3.48 -5.63 -17.89
N THR A 62 3.62 -6.52 -16.91
CA THR A 62 2.58 -6.83 -15.92
C THR A 62 2.23 -5.59 -15.08
N VAL A 63 3.24 -4.83 -14.63
CA VAL A 63 3.01 -3.60 -13.86
C VAL A 63 2.27 -2.56 -14.70
N THR A 64 2.63 -2.38 -15.97
CA THR A 64 1.95 -1.43 -16.86
C THR A 64 0.50 -1.85 -17.14
N ALA A 65 0.25 -3.15 -17.35
CA ALA A 65 -1.10 -3.66 -17.55
C ALA A 65 -1.98 -3.44 -16.31
N ALA A 66 -1.45 -3.70 -15.12
CA ALA A 66 -2.15 -3.45 -13.87
C ALA A 66 -2.34 -1.95 -13.59
N PHE A 67 -1.35 -1.13 -13.93
CA PHE A 67 -1.35 0.32 -13.70
C PHE A 67 -1.54 1.06 -15.03
N TYR A 68 -2.64 0.73 -15.73
CA TYR A 68 -2.98 1.18 -17.09
C TYR A 68 -2.91 2.71 -17.32
N ASN A 69 -2.77 3.50 -16.26
CA ASN A 69 -2.61 4.94 -16.26
C ASN A 69 -1.15 5.42 -16.48
N TYR A 70 -0.14 4.53 -16.53
CA TYR A 70 1.25 4.88 -16.77
C TYR A 70 1.73 4.51 -18.18
N ARG A 71 2.66 5.30 -18.71
CA ARG A 71 3.41 4.92 -19.93
C ARG A 71 4.39 3.80 -19.62
N TYR A 72 4.43 2.80 -20.51
CA TYR A 72 5.29 1.63 -20.36
C TYR A 72 6.76 2.01 -20.14
N GLU A 73 7.29 2.98 -20.88
CA GLU A 73 8.71 3.36 -20.84
C GLU A 73 9.10 3.91 -19.46
N LEU A 74 8.16 4.57 -18.78
CA LEU A 74 8.40 5.04 -17.41
C LEU A 74 8.49 3.85 -16.45
N VAL A 75 7.57 2.89 -16.57
CA VAL A 75 7.58 1.69 -15.72
C VAL A 75 8.84 0.86 -15.96
N ALA A 76 9.21 0.65 -17.23
CA ALA A 76 10.40 -0.09 -17.64
C ALA A 76 11.71 0.52 -17.14
N ARG A 77 11.76 1.84 -16.94
CA ARG A 77 12.92 2.53 -16.35
C ARG A 77 13.13 2.21 -14.87
N HIS A 78 12.06 1.96 -14.10
CA HIS A 78 12.14 1.87 -12.64
C HIS A 78 11.98 0.43 -12.12
N VAL A 79 11.01 -0.33 -12.61
CA VAL A 79 10.59 -1.61 -12.01
C VAL A 79 11.73 -2.64 -11.95
N PRO A 80 12.53 -2.86 -13.01
CA PRO A 80 13.64 -3.82 -12.92
C PRO A 80 14.63 -3.45 -11.80
N ALA A 81 15.08 -2.20 -11.74
CA ALA A 81 16.03 -1.71 -10.75
C ALA A 81 15.49 -1.81 -9.31
N VAL A 82 14.19 -1.57 -9.11
CA VAL A 82 13.55 -1.75 -7.79
C VAL A 82 13.73 -3.19 -7.28
N TRP A 83 13.55 -4.19 -8.16
CA TRP A 83 13.69 -5.58 -7.78
C TRP A 83 15.14 -6.01 -7.59
N ASP A 84 16.09 -5.40 -8.30
CA ASP A 84 17.52 -5.62 -8.04
C ASP A 84 17.94 -5.04 -6.67
N THR A 85 17.30 -3.96 -6.24
CA THR A 85 17.54 -3.32 -4.93
C THR A 85 16.88 -4.05 -3.76
N ALA A 86 15.62 -4.47 -3.89
CA ALA A 86 14.89 -5.10 -2.79
C ALA A 86 13.96 -6.24 -3.25
N ALA A 87 13.86 -7.28 -2.41
CA ALA A 87 12.86 -8.33 -2.60
C ALA A 87 11.43 -7.78 -2.33
N PRO A 88 10.40 -8.26 -3.05
CA PRO A 88 9.02 -7.82 -2.83
C PRO A 88 8.55 -7.96 -1.39
N ASP A 89 8.92 -9.04 -0.70
CA ASP A 89 8.56 -9.26 0.70
C ASP A 89 9.19 -8.21 1.63
N ALA A 90 10.42 -7.77 1.34
CA ALA A 90 11.06 -6.69 2.08
C ALA A 90 10.33 -5.35 1.87
N VAL A 91 9.88 -5.08 0.65
CA VAL A 91 9.05 -3.91 0.33
C VAL A 91 7.71 -3.97 1.04
N LEU A 92 7.05 -5.13 1.08
CA LEU A 92 5.78 -5.30 1.82
C LEU A 92 5.96 -5.10 3.33
N ALA A 93 7.04 -5.64 3.90
CA ALA A 93 7.35 -5.44 5.32
C ALA A 93 7.64 -3.97 5.64
N ALA A 94 8.43 -3.29 4.81
CA ALA A 94 8.70 -1.85 4.94
C ALA A 94 7.43 -1.01 4.81
N ARG A 95 6.55 -1.37 3.87
CA ARG A 95 5.24 -0.72 3.71
C ARG A 95 4.36 -0.89 4.97
N ALA A 96 4.37 -2.07 5.59
CA ALA A 96 3.61 -2.33 6.82
C ALA A 96 4.15 -1.50 8.00
N ARG A 97 5.47 -1.41 8.17
CA ARG A 97 6.09 -0.55 9.19
C ARG A 97 5.78 0.92 8.96
N ALA A 98 5.86 1.39 7.72
CA ALA A 98 5.50 2.76 7.37
C ALA A 98 4.03 3.07 7.74
N ALA A 99 3.11 2.15 7.45
CA ALA A 99 1.71 2.31 7.82
C ALA A 99 1.50 2.36 9.35
N ASP A 100 2.14 1.47 10.12
CA ASP A 100 2.09 1.49 11.58
C ASP A 100 2.63 2.81 12.16
N ALA A 101 3.81 3.24 11.71
CA ALA A 101 4.42 4.50 12.13
C ALA A 101 3.52 5.72 11.81
N THR A 102 2.97 5.77 10.60
CA THR A 102 2.06 6.84 10.17
C THR A 102 0.80 6.89 11.01
N LEU A 103 0.15 5.74 11.25
CA LEU A 103 -1.08 5.70 12.01
C LEU A 103 -0.86 6.03 13.49
N ARG A 104 0.22 5.53 14.11
CA ARG A 104 0.59 5.91 15.50
C ARG A 104 0.86 7.40 15.63
N ARG A 105 1.56 7.99 14.66
CA ARG A 105 1.86 9.44 14.64
C ARG A 105 0.60 10.30 14.49
N LEU A 106 -0.37 9.85 13.68
CA LEU A 106 -1.58 10.63 13.38
C LEU A 106 -2.71 10.43 14.40
N LEU A 107 -2.89 9.21 14.91
CA LEU A 107 -3.98 8.85 15.80
C LEU A 107 -3.56 8.83 17.28
N GLY A 108 -2.26 8.78 17.56
CA GLY A 108 -1.71 8.59 18.90
C GLY A 108 -1.51 7.11 19.24
N ALA A 109 -0.47 6.83 20.04
CA ALA A 109 -0.12 5.46 20.42
C ALA A 109 -1.24 4.78 21.22
N ASP A 110 -1.91 5.52 22.11
CA ASP A 110 -2.99 4.99 22.95
C ASP A 110 -4.20 4.56 22.12
N ALA A 111 -4.61 5.37 21.13
CA ALA A 111 -5.73 5.03 20.25
C ALA A 111 -5.43 3.78 19.40
N VAL A 112 -4.20 3.63 18.91
CA VAL A 112 -3.78 2.45 18.14
C VAL A 112 -3.69 1.20 19.02
N ALA A 113 -3.27 1.35 20.27
CA ALA A 113 -3.15 0.25 21.24
C ALA A 113 -4.46 -0.09 21.97
N ALA A 114 -5.52 0.69 21.75
CA ALA A 114 -6.81 0.50 22.42
C ALA A 114 -7.41 -0.88 22.11
N PRO A 115 -7.98 -1.58 23.11
CA PRO A 115 -8.66 -2.87 22.90
C PRO A 115 -9.74 -2.82 21.82
N GLU A 116 -10.47 -1.72 21.73
CA GLU A 116 -11.53 -1.50 20.74
C GLU A 116 -10.97 -1.45 19.32
N THR A 117 -9.78 -0.87 19.13
CA THR A 117 -9.08 -0.85 17.84
C THR A 117 -8.64 -2.26 17.45
N ALA A 118 -8.11 -3.04 18.41
CA ALA A 118 -7.72 -4.42 18.18
C ALA A 118 -8.93 -5.32 17.84
N GLU A 119 -10.06 -5.13 18.53
CA GLU A 119 -11.31 -5.81 18.23
C GLU A 119 -11.84 -5.45 16.83
N ALA A 120 -11.88 -4.17 16.49
CA ALA A 120 -12.31 -3.70 15.18
C ALA A 120 -11.45 -4.29 14.05
N ALA A 121 -10.12 -4.35 14.22
CA ALA A 121 -9.22 -4.98 13.27
C ALA A 121 -9.48 -6.49 13.11
N SER A 122 -9.70 -7.21 14.22
CA SER A 122 -10.05 -8.64 14.21
C SER A 122 -11.38 -8.93 13.52
N LEU A 123 -12.38 -8.05 13.68
CA LEU A 123 -13.66 -8.14 12.98
C LEU A 123 -13.49 -7.88 11.48
N ALA A 124 -12.71 -6.85 11.11
CA ALA A 124 -12.46 -6.50 9.72
C ALA A 124 -11.75 -7.61 8.92
N LEU A 125 -10.90 -8.43 9.57
CA LEU A 125 -10.21 -9.56 8.92
C LEU A 125 -11.10 -10.79 8.67
N ARG A 126 -12.29 -10.85 9.28
CA ARG A 126 -13.20 -12.00 9.20
C ARG A 126 -14.47 -11.73 8.38
N ALA A 127 -14.73 -10.48 8.03
CA ALA A 127 -15.87 -10.05 7.22
C ALA A 127 -15.62 -10.31 5.72
#